data_AF-A0A0W0Z186-F1
#
_entry.id   AF-A0A0W0Z186-F1
#
_cell.length_a   1.000
_cell.length_b   1.000
_cell.length_c   1.000
_cell.angle_alpha   90.00
_cell.angle_beta   90.00
_cell.angle_gamma   90.00
#
_symmetry.space_group_name_H-M   'P 1'
#
loop_
_entity.id
_entity.type
_entity.pdbx_description
1 polymer ?
#
loop_
_entity_poly.entity_id
_entity_poly.type
_entity_poly.pdbx_seq_one_letter_code
_entity_poly.pdbx_strand_id
1 'polypeptide(L)'
;MNTELQIKIALQKNKIEKFINQMRKTLSDTPDAAEKENRLVIFDTLLLLATYADSEELEKEFQRSLPQYETDNTINYMCQQLREINGFCKCSFSDEHEVYQDLFNTMTHPSVRAKHFARELLSETISKMIIETTNAADTYQITPSR
;
A
#
# COMPACT_ATOMS: atom_id res chain seq x y z
N MET A 1 -24.93 1.34 7.59
CA MET A 1 -23.59 0.87 7.20
C MET A 1 -23.14 -0.13 8.27
N ASN A 2 -22.60 -1.29 7.90
CA ASN A 2 -22.25 -2.34 8.86
C ASN A 2 -21.03 -1.89 9.70
N THR A 3 -21.23 -1.65 11.00
CA THR A 3 -20.18 -1.16 11.93
C THR A 3 -19.00 -2.13 12.01
N GLU A 4 -19.25 -3.44 11.97
CA GLU A 4 -18.19 -4.44 12.04
C GLU A 4 -17.33 -4.45 10.77
N LEU A 5 -17.96 -4.29 9.60
CA LEU A 5 -17.24 -4.13 8.33
C LEU A 5 -16.31 -2.92 8.39
N GLN A 6 -16.79 -1.77 8.88
CA GLN A 6 -15.97 -0.56 9.03
C GLN A 6 -14.77 -0.79 9.96
N ILE A 7 -14.98 -1.49 11.09
CA ILE A 7 -13.90 -1.82 12.03
C ILE A 7 -12.83 -2.66 11.33
N LYS A 8 -13.22 -3.70 10.58
CA LYS A 8 -12.27 -4.57 9.88
C LYS A 8 -11.51 -3.84 8.77
N ILE A 9 -12.18 -2.97 8.02
CA ILE A 9 -11.52 -2.09 7.04
C ILE A 9 -10.52 -1.15 7.73
N ALA A 10 -10.90 -0.55 8.86
CA ALA A 10 -10.01 0.31 9.63
C ALA A 10 -8.80 -0.46 10.18
N LEU A 11 -8.99 -1.70 10.64
CA LEU A 11 -7.89 -2.57 11.07
C LEU A 11 -6.92 -2.84 9.91
N GLN A 12 -7.42 -3.10 8.70
CA GLN A 12 -6.52 -3.29 7.57
C GLN A 12 -5.80 -2.03 7.14
N LYS A 13 -6.50 -0.89 7.08
CA LYS A 13 -5.88 0.42 6.88
C LYS A 13 -4.71 0.62 7.85
N ASN A 14 -4.93 0.35 9.14
CA ASN A 14 -3.90 0.51 10.17
C ASN A 14 -2.70 -0.43 9.99
N LYS A 15 -2.89 -1.65 9.46
CA LYS A 15 -1.78 -2.57 9.15
C LYS A 15 -0.91 -2.00 8.03
N ILE A 16 -1.54 -1.51 6.96
CA ILE A 16 -0.82 -0.91 5.82
C ILE A 16 -0.11 0.37 6.24
N GLU A 17 -0.74 1.22 7.04
CA GLU A 17 -0.12 2.43 7.58
C GLU A 17 1.11 2.13 8.45
N LYS A 18 1.04 1.08 9.29
CA LYS A 18 2.20 0.60 10.05
C LYS A 18 3.32 0.12 9.15
N PHE A 19 2.99 -0.63 8.09
CA PHE A 19 3.96 -1.07 7.08
C PHE A 19 4.66 0.14 6.43
N ILE A 20 3.90 1.14 5.96
CA ILE A 20 4.45 2.34 5.32
C ILE A 20 5.41 3.06 6.26
N ASN A 21 4.99 3.28 7.52
CA ASN A 21 5.82 3.94 8.53
C ASN A 21 7.08 3.15 8.87
N GLN A 22 6.98 1.83 8.96
CA GLN A 22 8.13 0.95 9.17
C GLN A 22 9.13 1.05 8.02
N MET A 23 8.65 0.96 6.76
CA MET A 23 9.52 1.04 5.60
C MET A 23 10.21 2.40 5.47
N ARG A 24 9.48 3.51 5.66
CA ARG A 24 10.09 4.85 5.67
C ARG A 24 11.18 4.97 6.73
N LYS A 25 10.97 4.41 7.92
CA LYS A 25 11.99 4.37 8.98
C LYS A 25 13.21 3.57 8.55
N THR A 26 13.02 2.37 8.01
CA THR A 26 14.11 1.50 7.53
C THR A 26 14.90 2.14 6.39
N LEU A 27 14.22 2.72 5.40
CA LEU A 27 14.85 3.37 4.26
C LEU A 27 15.56 4.68 4.63
N SER A 28 15.12 5.33 5.71
CA SER A 28 15.78 6.50 6.29
C SER A 28 17.02 6.16 7.11
N ASP A 29 17.31 4.89 7.36
CA ASP A 29 18.44 4.45 8.19
C ASP A 29 19.74 4.44 7.38
N THR A 30 20.19 5.65 7.01
CA THR A 30 21.45 5.90 6.34
C THR A 30 21.96 7.29 6.71
N PRO A 31 23.29 7.47 6.94
CA PRO A 31 23.86 8.78 7.22
C PRO A 31 23.95 9.70 6.00
N ASP A 32 23.85 9.14 4.78
CA ASP A 32 23.86 9.92 3.54
C ASP A 32 22.46 10.49 3.26
N ALA A 33 22.35 11.81 3.33
CA ALA A 33 21.09 12.52 3.13
C ALA A 33 20.55 12.42 1.69
N ALA A 34 21.42 12.40 0.68
CA ALA A 34 20.99 12.30 -0.71
C ALA A 34 20.47 10.89 -1.02
N GLU A 35 21.17 9.88 -0.52
CA GLU A 35 20.74 8.49 -0.64
C GLU A 35 19.45 8.22 0.15
N LYS A 36 19.32 8.79 1.36
CA LYS A 36 18.08 8.75 2.15
C LYS A 36 16.90 9.30 1.35
N GLU A 37 17.04 10.50 0.80
CA GLU A 37 15.98 11.15 0.04
C GLU A 37 15.59 10.30 -1.18
N ASN A 38 16.59 9.83 -1.93
CA ASN A 38 16.38 8.98 -3.09
C ASN A 38 15.59 7.70 -2.75
N ARG A 39 15.95 7.00 -1.66
CA ARG A 39 15.23 5.79 -1.20
C ARG A 39 13.77 6.07 -0.84
N LEU A 40 13.50 7.19 -0.17
CA LEU A 40 12.15 7.58 0.21
C LEU A 40 11.31 7.96 -1.01
N VAL A 41 11.87 8.71 -1.97
CA VAL A 41 11.21 9.06 -3.22
C VAL A 41 10.86 7.82 -4.04
N ILE A 42 11.79 6.87 -4.17
CA ILE A 42 11.53 5.58 -4.86
C ILE A 42 10.39 4.85 -4.16
N PHE A 43 10.43 4.75 -2.82
CA PHE A 43 9.37 4.05 -2.08
C PHE A 43 8.01 4.72 -2.22
N ASP A 44 7.91 6.04 -2.07
CA ASP A 44 6.65 6.77 -2.20
C ASP A 44 6.10 6.69 -3.64
N THR A 45 6.99 6.69 -4.65
CA THR A 45 6.60 6.47 -6.05
C THR A 45 6.01 5.08 -6.26
N LEU A 46 6.68 4.04 -5.75
CA LEU A 46 6.20 2.65 -5.84
C LEU A 46 4.89 2.45 -5.05
N LEU A 47 4.76 3.11 -3.91
CA LEU A 47 3.55 3.09 -3.09
C LEU A 47 2.38 3.74 -3.82
N LEU A 48 2.60 4.87 -4.50
CA LEU A 48 1.59 5.53 -5.31
C LEU A 48 1.20 4.66 -6.52
N LEU A 49 2.19 4.09 -7.23
CA LEU A 49 1.94 3.16 -8.33
C LEU A 49 1.11 1.96 -7.89
N ALA A 50 1.37 1.40 -6.70
CA ALA A 50 0.58 0.30 -6.17
C ALA A 50 -0.92 0.64 -6.07
N THR A 51 -1.32 1.91 -5.98
CA THR A 51 -2.75 2.28 -5.94
C THR A 51 -3.47 2.21 -7.28
N TYR A 52 -2.78 2.37 -8.41
CA TYR A 52 -3.44 2.53 -9.72
C TYR A 52 -2.85 1.71 -10.86
N ALA A 53 -1.55 1.40 -10.82
CA ALA A 53 -0.88 0.66 -11.88
C ALA A 53 -1.44 -0.76 -11.99
N ASP A 54 -1.37 -1.33 -13.18
CA ASP A 54 -1.63 -2.75 -13.36
C ASP A 54 -0.45 -3.56 -12.78
N SER A 55 -0.71 -4.80 -12.37
CA SER A 55 0.29 -5.62 -11.68
C SER A 55 1.58 -5.82 -12.49
N GLU A 56 1.47 -5.96 -13.82
CA GLU A 56 2.62 -6.08 -14.72
C GLU A 56 3.45 -4.79 -14.79
N GLU A 57 2.79 -3.62 -14.78
CA GLU A 57 3.47 -2.32 -14.77
C GLU A 57 4.20 -2.09 -13.44
N LEU A 58 3.55 -2.44 -12.33
CA LEU A 58 4.16 -2.38 -11.00
C LEU A 58 5.41 -3.28 -10.91
N GLU A 59 5.34 -4.49 -11.45
CA GLU A 59 6.47 -5.43 -11.46
C GLU A 59 7.64 -4.92 -12.31
N LYS A 60 7.36 -4.32 -13.48
CA LYS A 60 8.38 -3.67 -14.31
C LYS A 60 9.07 -2.54 -13.55
N GLU A 61 8.31 -1.76 -12.78
CA GLU A 61 8.89 -0.68 -12.00
C GLU A 61 9.75 -1.20 -10.84
N PHE A 62 9.37 -2.31 -10.19
CA PHE A 62 10.24 -2.97 -9.20
C PHE A 62 11.58 -3.37 -9.82
N GLN A 63 11.56 -4.03 -10.99
CA GLN A 63 12.78 -4.45 -11.67
C GLN A 63 13.66 -3.26 -12.09
N ARG A 64 13.04 -2.16 -12.52
CA ARG A 64 13.75 -0.95 -12.96
C ARG A 64 14.38 -0.18 -11.80
N SER A 65 13.62 0.03 -10.73
CA SER A 65 13.99 0.92 -9.63
C SER A 65 14.72 0.20 -8.50
N LEU A 66 14.63 -1.13 -8.43
CA LEU A 66 15.22 -1.96 -7.37
C LEU A 66 15.95 -3.18 -7.98
N PRO A 67 17.09 -3.00 -8.68
CA PRO A 67 17.75 -4.04 -9.49
C PRO A 67 18.30 -5.27 -8.73
N GLN A 68 17.97 -5.45 -7.45
CA GLN A 68 18.35 -6.61 -6.61
C GLN A 68 17.22 -7.02 -5.63
N TYR A 69 15.96 -6.65 -5.89
CA TYR A 69 14.88 -6.86 -4.92
C TYR A 69 14.65 -8.34 -4.57
N GLU A 70 15.01 -9.29 -5.44
CA GLU A 70 14.84 -10.72 -5.18
C GLU A 70 15.83 -11.26 -4.14
N THR A 71 17.01 -10.65 -4.03
CA THR A 71 18.09 -11.11 -3.14
C THR A 71 18.15 -10.37 -1.81
N ASP A 72 17.62 -9.15 -1.75
CA ASP A 72 17.52 -8.39 -0.50
C ASP A 72 16.20 -8.69 0.20
N ASN A 73 16.26 -9.31 1.38
CA ASN A 73 15.07 -9.71 2.14
C ASN A 73 14.15 -8.53 2.50
N THR A 74 14.71 -7.35 2.77
CA THR A 74 13.93 -6.15 3.13
C THR A 74 13.22 -5.59 1.90
N ILE A 75 13.92 -5.50 0.77
CA ILE A 75 13.35 -5.01 -0.48
C ILE A 75 12.33 -6.02 -1.03
N ASN A 76 12.59 -7.33 -0.92
CA ASN A 76 11.63 -8.38 -1.28
C ASN A 76 10.35 -8.26 -0.45
N TYR A 77 10.48 -8.14 0.88
CA TYR A 77 9.34 -7.93 1.78
C TYR A 77 8.54 -6.68 1.39
N MET A 78 9.23 -5.57 1.11
CA MET A 78 8.59 -4.34 0.65
C MET A 78 7.79 -4.57 -0.65
N CYS A 79 8.38 -5.21 -1.65
CA CYS A 79 7.71 -5.50 -2.91
C CYS A 79 6.49 -6.42 -2.72
N GLN A 80 6.59 -7.44 -1.85
CA GLN A 80 5.45 -8.29 -1.52
C GLN A 80 4.28 -7.50 -0.91
N GLN A 81 4.58 -6.62 0.05
CA GLN A 81 3.55 -5.77 0.66
C GLN A 81 2.95 -4.76 -0.34
N LEU A 82 3.75 -4.25 -1.29
CA LEU A 82 3.25 -3.37 -2.35
C LEU A 82 2.35 -4.12 -3.36
N ARG A 83 2.65 -5.39 -3.68
CA ARG A 83 1.76 -6.24 -4.48
C ARG A 83 0.44 -6.50 -3.75
N GLU A 84 0.50 -6.71 -2.45
CA GLU A 84 -0.69 -6.88 -1.61
C GLU A 84 -1.60 -5.65 -1.65
N ILE A 85 -1.00 -4.47 -1.44
CA ILE A 85 -1.70 -3.18 -1.56
C ILE A 85 -2.31 -3.02 -2.95
N ASN A 86 -1.57 -3.35 -4.01
CA ASN A 86 -2.07 -3.29 -5.37
C ASN A 86 -3.28 -4.20 -5.60
N GLY A 87 -3.25 -5.42 -5.08
CA GLY A 87 -4.38 -6.33 -5.17
C GLY A 87 -5.64 -5.79 -4.48
N PHE A 88 -5.48 -5.11 -3.34
CA PHE A 88 -6.60 -4.42 -2.68
C PHE A 88 -7.10 -3.23 -3.48
N CYS A 89 -6.22 -2.32 -3.90
CA CYS A 89 -6.62 -1.09 -4.60
C CYS A 89 -7.26 -1.40 -5.97
N LYS A 90 -6.79 -2.44 -6.66
CA LYS A 90 -7.33 -2.87 -7.96
C LYS A 90 -8.48 -3.86 -7.84
N CYS A 91 -8.88 -4.24 -6.62
CA CYS A 91 -9.91 -5.25 -6.36
C CYS A 91 -9.66 -6.58 -7.12
N SER A 92 -8.38 -6.95 -7.33
CA SER A 92 -8.01 -8.06 -8.21
C SER A 92 -7.90 -9.41 -7.50
N PHE A 93 -7.93 -9.41 -6.17
CA PHE A 93 -7.93 -10.64 -5.39
C PHE A 93 -9.24 -11.41 -5.49
N SER A 94 -9.13 -12.74 -5.38
CA SER A 94 -10.28 -13.64 -5.37
C SER A 94 -11.02 -13.59 -4.03
N ASP A 95 -12.24 -14.15 -4.00
CA ASP A 95 -13.04 -14.23 -2.77
C ASP A 95 -12.31 -14.97 -1.65
N GLU A 96 -11.44 -15.92 -1.98
CA GLU A 96 -10.68 -16.78 -1.05
C GLU A 96 -9.55 -16.04 -0.32
N HIS A 97 -9.25 -14.80 -0.73
CA HIS A 97 -8.25 -13.99 -0.07
C HIS A 97 -8.62 -13.77 1.42
N GLU A 98 -7.66 -13.97 2.33
CA GLU A 98 -7.93 -14.00 3.78
C GLU A 98 -8.63 -12.73 4.28
N VAL A 99 -8.20 -11.56 3.79
CA VAL A 99 -8.80 -10.27 4.13
C VAL A 99 -10.24 -10.18 3.63
N TYR A 100 -10.51 -10.65 2.42
CA TYR A 100 -11.86 -10.58 1.85
C TYR A 100 -12.81 -11.55 2.56
N GLN A 101 -12.36 -12.77 2.87
CA GLN A 101 -13.11 -13.70 3.70
C GLN A 101 -13.46 -13.07 5.07
N ASP A 102 -12.48 -12.44 5.72
CA ASP A 102 -12.69 -11.79 7.01
C ASP A 102 -13.71 -10.64 6.93
N LEU A 103 -13.71 -9.85 5.85
CA LEU A 103 -14.71 -8.82 5.58
C LEU A 103 -16.10 -9.41 5.29
N PHE A 104 -16.18 -10.49 4.51
CA PHE A 104 -17.47 -11.09 4.13
C PHE A 104 -18.14 -11.80 5.29
N ASN A 105 -17.36 -12.31 6.24
CA ASN A 105 -17.88 -12.94 7.46
C ASN A 105 -18.67 -11.99 8.35
N THR A 106 -18.56 -10.66 8.17
CA THR A 106 -19.40 -9.70 8.90
C THR A 106 -20.80 -9.56 8.29
N MET A 107 -21.09 -10.25 7.19
CA MET A 107 -22.34 -10.14 6.44
C MET A 107 -23.16 -11.43 6.53
N THR A 108 -24.45 -11.29 6.80
CA THR A 108 -25.38 -12.42 6.74
C THR A 108 -25.72 -12.72 5.27
N HIS A 109 -25.23 -13.84 4.74
CA HIS A 109 -25.40 -14.27 3.34
C HIS A 109 -24.92 -13.22 2.31
N PRO A 110 -23.59 -13.00 2.19
CA PRO A 110 -23.05 -11.96 1.33
C PRO A 110 -23.34 -12.22 -0.15
N SER A 111 -24.24 -11.42 -0.74
CA SER A 111 -24.47 -11.41 -2.19
C SER A 111 -23.23 -10.91 -2.94
N VAL A 112 -23.13 -11.25 -4.24
CA VAL A 112 -22.05 -10.75 -5.12
C VAL A 112 -21.91 -9.23 -5.05
N ARG A 113 -23.04 -8.51 -5.04
CA ARG A 113 -23.06 -7.05 -4.92
C ARG A 113 -22.53 -6.55 -3.58
N ALA A 114 -22.88 -7.22 -2.48
CA ALA A 114 -22.41 -6.85 -1.15
C ALA A 114 -20.90 -7.09 -1.00
N LYS A 115 -20.39 -8.19 -1.57
CA LYS A 115 -18.95 -8.48 -1.62
C LYS A 115 -18.20 -7.43 -2.42
N HIS A 116 -18.69 -7.09 -3.60
CA HIS A 116 -18.12 -6.03 -4.44
C HIS A 116 -18.03 -4.71 -3.69
N PHE A 117 -19.13 -4.29 -3.06
CA PHE A 117 -19.17 -3.06 -2.27
C PHE A 117 -18.13 -3.04 -1.14
N ALA A 118 -17.92 -4.16 -0.44
CA ALA A 118 -16.87 -4.23 0.59
C ALA A 118 -15.45 -4.13 0.02
N ARG A 119 -15.19 -4.69 -1.16
CA ARG A 119 -13.91 -4.53 -1.85
C ARG A 119 -13.66 -3.10 -2.25
N GLU A 120 -14.64 -2.45 -2.87
CA GLU A 120 -14.55 -1.04 -3.25
C GLU A 120 -14.31 -0.17 -2.03
N LEU A 121 -15.05 -0.39 -0.94
CA LEU A 121 -14.87 0.39 0.28
C LEU A 121 -13.47 0.22 0.89
N LEU A 122 -12.92 -1.01 0.86
CA LEU A 122 -11.54 -1.26 1.29
C LEU A 122 -10.54 -0.56 0.35
N SER A 123 -10.70 -0.74 -0.96
CA SER A 123 -9.86 -0.15 -2.01
C SER A 123 -9.80 1.37 -1.87
N GLU A 124 -10.96 2.03 -1.79
CA GLU A 124 -11.07 3.47 -1.62
C GLU A 124 -10.40 3.94 -0.33
N THR A 125 -10.62 3.20 0.78
CA THR A 125 -10.03 3.54 2.08
C THR A 125 -8.51 3.49 2.05
N ILE A 126 -7.94 2.44 1.45
CA ILE A 126 -6.48 2.26 1.35
C ILE A 126 -5.89 3.28 0.36
N SER A 127 -6.48 3.40 -0.83
CA SER A 127 -6.01 4.31 -1.88
C SER A 127 -5.98 5.75 -1.38
N LYS A 128 -7.07 6.19 -0.72
CA LYS A 128 -7.15 7.54 -0.15
C LYS A 128 -6.08 7.76 0.91
N MET A 129 -5.88 6.80 1.83
CA MET A 129 -4.85 6.91 2.86
C MET A 129 -3.45 7.03 2.25
N ILE A 130 -3.15 6.25 1.23
CA ILE A 130 -1.86 6.30 0.54
C ILE A 130 -1.67 7.66 -0.11
N ILE A 131 -2.64 8.13 -0.90
CA ILE A 131 -2.58 9.44 -1.58
C ILE A 131 -2.37 10.57 -0.56
N GLU A 132 -3.09 10.56 0.56
CA GLU A 132 -2.93 11.54 1.63
C GLU A 132 -1.53 11.49 2.24
N THR A 133 -0.99 10.29 2.44
CA THR A 133 0.31 10.05 3.09
C THR A 133 1.49 10.34 2.17
N THR A 134 1.34 10.17 0.85
CA THR A 134 2.36 10.54 -0.15
C THR A 134 2.33 12.04 -0.44
N ASN A 135 1.14 12.65 -0.57
CA ASN A 135 1.03 14.11 -0.74
C ASN A 135 1.55 14.88 0.49
N ALA A 136 1.34 14.35 1.70
CA ALA A 136 1.91 14.93 2.91
C ALA A 136 3.45 14.84 2.90
N ALA A 137 4.04 13.82 2.27
CA ALA A 137 5.48 13.65 2.17
C ALA A 137 6.14 14.69 1.24
N ASP A 138 5.49 15.06 0.13
CA ASP A 138 5.94 16.14 -0.77
C ASP A 138 6.04 17.51 -0.06
N THR A 139 5.28 17.71 1.02
CA THR A 139 5.32 18.95 1.83
C THR A 139 6.63 19.14 2.60
N TYR A 140 7.48 18.11 2.74
CA TYR A 140 8.79 18.23 3.42
C TYR A 140 9.92 18.72 2.51
N GLN A 141 9.69 18.94 1.22
CA GLN A 141 10.74 19.32 0.25
C GLN A 141 10.92 20.83 -0.01
N ILE A 142 10.20 21.74 0.67
CA ILE A 142 10.42 23.18 0.48
C ILE A 142 10.76 23.88 1.79
N THR A 143 12.01 23.74 2.20
CA THR A 143 12.68 24.81 2.97
C THR A 143 13.83 25.32 2.13
N PRO A 144 13.75 26.53 1.55
CA PRO A 144 14.91 27.12 0.90
C PRO A 144 15.92 27.44 2.00
N SER A 145 17.09 26.81 1.92
CA SER A 145 18.28 27.19 2.67
C SER A 145 18.55 28.68 2.48
N ARG A 146 18.57 29.44 3.58
CA ARG A 146 19.15 30.78 3.66
C ARG A 146 20.55 30.68 4.24
#